data_AF-A0A955HFX6-F1
#
_entry.id   AF-A0A955HFX6-F1
#
_cell.length_a   1.000
_cell.length_b   1.000
_cell.length_c   1.000
_cell.angle_alpha   90.00
_cell.angle_beta   90.00
_cell.angle_gamma   90.00
#
_symmetry.space_group_name_H-M   'P 1'
#
loop_
_entity.id
_entity.type
_entity.pdbx_description
1 polymer ?
#
loop_
_entity_poly.entity_id
_entity_poly.type
_entity_poly.pdbx_seq_one_letter_code
_entity_poly.pdbx_strand_id
1 'polypeptide(L)'
;MKAEDIKKAPKLFAENIKLGYTPEYFVMGISSGNQAQIYTLTPAHAKRLKQYLEHELKDFEAKHGEITAEWNPNVVSPVQRANPPSEGS
;
A
#
# COMPACT_ATOMS: atom_id res chain seq x y z
N MET A 1 -16.25 -5.33 9.99
CA MET A 1 -15.83 -4.03 10.53
C MET A 1 -16.72 -2.96 9.92
N LYS A 2 -17.22 -2.02 10.72
CA LYS A 2 -17.94 -0.84 10.20
C LYS A 2 -16.91 0.17 9.70
N ALA A 3 -17.32 1.07 8.79
CA ALA A 3 -16.44 2.10 8.25
C ALA A 3 -15.82 3.00 9.35
N GLU A 4 -16.55 3.19 10.46
CA GLU A 4 -16.10 3.97 11.62
C GLU A 4 -14.99 3.27 12.42
N ASP A 5 -14.98 1.93 12.42
CA ASP A 5 -13.96 1.13 13.12
C ASP A 5 -12.61 1.25 12.40
N ILE A 6 -12.63 1.37 11.07
CA ILE A 6 -11.43 1.55 10.24
C ILE A 6 -10.74 2.88 10.56
N LYS A 7 -11.52 3.96 10.76
CA LYS A 7 -10.97 5.28 11.09
C LYS A 7 -10.30 5.34 12.48
N LYS A 8 -10.69 4.44 13.39
CA LYS A 8 -10.19 4.34 14.77
C LYS A 8 -9.06 3.31 14.93
N ALA A 9 -8.78 2.51 13.90
CA ALA A 9 -7.72 1.52 13.96
C ALA A 9 -6.34 2.17 14.15
N PRO A 10 -5.38 1.50 14.82
CA PRO A 10 -3.99 1.96 14.89
C PRO A 10 -3.45 2.21 13.48
N LYS A 11 -3.07 3.45 13.20
CA LYS A 11 -2.60 3.86 11.87
C LYS A 11 -1.12 3.49 11.75
N LEU A 12 -0.84 2.40 11.05
CA LEU A 12 0.50 2.11 10.55
C LEU A 12 0.67 2.78 9.19
N PHE A 13 1.74 3.55 9.02
CA PHE A 13 2.03 4.20 7.75
C PHE A 13 2.59 3.16 6.77
N ALA A 14 1.86 2.89 5.69
CA ALA A 14 2.35 2.02 4.62
C ALA A 14 3.43 2.76 3.83
N GLU A 15 4.69 2.35 4.00
CA GLU A 15 5.86 2.96 3.34
C GLU A 15 6.16 2.28 1.99
N ASN A 16 5.75 1.03 1.84
CA ASN A 16 5.85 0.30 0.59
C ASN A 16 4.68 -0.68 0.46
N ILE A 17 4.09 -0.73 -0.75
CA ILE A 17 3.06 -1.70 -1.12
C ILE A 17 3.56 -2.43 -2.36
N LYS A 18 3.70 -3.76 -2.26
CA LYS A 18 4.04 -4.64 -3.38
C LYS A 18 2.86 -5.55 -3.67
N LEU A 19 2.55 -5.71 -4.95
CA LEU A 19 1.47 -6.58 -5.40
C LEU A 19 1.99 -7.51 -6.49
N GLY A 20 1.80 -8.80 -6.30
CA GLY A 20 2.10 -9.86 -7.25
C GLY A 20 0.88 -10.77 -7.45
N TYR A 21 0.92 -11.63 -8.45
CA TYR A 21 -0.17 -12.56 -8.71
C TYR A 21 0.32 -13.90 -9.27
N THR A 22 -0.46 -14.93 -9.00
CA THR A 22 -0.45 -16.22 -9.68
C THR A 22 -1.81 -16.38 -10.40
N PRO A 23 -2.01 -17.42 -11.23
CA PRO A 23 -3.31 -17.68 -11.82
C PRO A 23 -4.44 -17.89 -10.80
N GLU A 24 -4.10 -18.26 -9.55
CA GLU A 24 -5.08 -18.64 -8.53
C GLU A 24 -5.33 -17.54 -7.50
N TYR A 25 -4.32 -16.70 -7.21
CA TYR A 25 -4.43 -15.67 -6.17
C TYR A 25 -3.50 -14.48 -6.40
N PHE A 26 -3.83 -13.37 -5.78
CA PHE A 26 -3.01 -12.17 -5.68
C PHE A 26 -2.34 -12.13 -4.31
N VAL A 27 -1.07 -11.72 -4.27
CA VAL A 27 -0.32 -11.53 -3.03
C VAL A 27 -0.02 -10.05 -2.88
N MET A 28 -0.42 -9.46 -1.77
CA MET A 28 -0.17 -8.06 -1.42
C MET A 28 0.68 -7.99 -0.16
N GLY A 29 1.88 -7.44 -0.28
CA GLY A 29 2.75 -7.12 0.84
C GLY A 29 2.66 -5.63 1.15
N ILE A 30 2.35 -5.29 2.40
CA ILE A 30 2.40 -3.91 2.91
C ILE A 30 3.45 -3.87 4.01
N SER A 31 4.42 -2.97 3.90
CA SER A 31 5.45 -2.78 4.91
C SER A 31 5.43 -1.38 5.52
N SER A 32 5.74 -1.32 6.82
CA SER A 32 5.89 -0.13 7.64
C SER A 32 7.10 -0.33 8.56
N GLY A 33 8.20 0.40 8.31
CA GLY A 33 9.48 0.19 8.97
C GLY A 33 9.97 -1.25 8.80
N ASN A 34 10.21 -1.93 9.93
CA ASN A 34 10.65 -3.32 9.96
C ASN A 34 9.50 -4.36 9.94
N GLN A 35 8.25 -3.91 9.90
CA GLN A 35 7.09 -4.81 9.89
C GLN A 35 6.53 -4.92 8.48
N ALA A 36 6.43 -6.14 7.96
CA ALA A 36 5.76 -6.44 6.70
C ALA A 36 4.62 -7.43 6.96
N GLN A 37 3.44 -7.11 6.44
CA GLN A 37 2.29 -8.00 6.45
C GLN A 37 1.98 -8.43 5.02
N ILE A 38 1.80 -9.73 4.83
CA ILE A 38 1.51 -10.34 3.53
C ILE A 38 0.08 -10.88 3.58
N TYR A 39 -0.75 -10.43 2.65
CA TYR A 39 -2.12 -10.85 2.49
C TYR A 39 -2.28 -11.57 1.15
N THR A 40 -3.03 -12.66 1.16
CA THR A 40 -3.45 -13.34 -0.07
C THR A 40 -4.90 -12.98 -0.37
N LEU A 41 -5.15 -12.55 -1.59
CA LEU A 41 -6.45 -12.14 -2.08
C LEU A 41 -6.86 -13.06 -3.23
N THR A 42 -8.12 -13.48 -3.25
CA THR A 42 -8.67 -14.12 -4.46
C THR A 42 -8.84 -13.07 -5.57
N PRO A 43 -8.92 -13.47 -6.86
CA PRO A 43 -9.12 -12.51 -7.95
C PRO A 43 -10.35 -11.60 -7.77
N ALA A 44 -11.43 -12.13 -7.21
CA ALA A 44 -12.62 -11.34 -6.89
C ALA A 44 -12.36 -10.27 -5.81
N HIS A 45 -11.58 -10.60 -4.77
CA HIS A 45 -11.21 -9.64 -3.74
C HIS A 45 -10.25 -8.57 -4.27
N ALA A 46 -9.29 -8.94 -5.12
CA ALA A 46 -8.39 -7.98 -5.77
C ALA A 46 -9.17 -6.99 -6.65
N LYS A 47 -10.19 -7.47 -7.38
CA LYS A 47 -11.06 -6.58 -8.19
C LYS A 47 -11.85 -5.61 -7.32
N ARG A 48 -12.43 -6.08 -6.21
CA ARG A 48 -13.15 -5.22 -5.26
C ARG A 48 -12.22 -4.19 -4.62
N LEU A 49 -10.99 -4.59 -4.24
CA LEU A 49 -9.98 -3.66 -3.71
C LEU A 49 -9.70 -2.52 -4.68
N LYS A 50 -9.51 -2.84 -5.98
CA LYS A 50 -9.35 -1.81 -7.01
C LYS A 50 -10.54 -0.84 -7.05
N GLN A 51 -11.77 -1.35 -7.05
CA GLN A 51 -12.97 -0.51 -7.11
C GLN A 51 -13.11 0.40 -5.90
N TYR A 52 -12.81 -0.11 -4.69
CA TYR A 52 -12.81 0.71 -3.48
C TYR A 52 -11.75 1.81 -3.56
N LEU A 53 -10.54 1.49 -4.00
CA LEU A 53 -9.46 2.47 -4.14
C LEU A 53 -9.83 3.56 -5.17
N GLU A 54 -10.37 3.19 -6.33
CA GLU A 54 -10.81 4.16 -7.35
C GLU A 54 -11.90 5.11 -6.81
N HIS A 55 -12.85 4.58 -6.03
CA HIS A 55 -13.91 5.40 -5.43
C HIS A 55 -13.36 6.38 -4.40
N GLU A 56 -12.55 5.89 -3.45
CA GLU A 56 -11.99 6.72 -2.37
C GLU A 56 -11.00 7.76 -2.89
N LEU A 57 -10.17 7.40 -3.89
CA LEU A 57 -9.25 8.35 -4.53
C LEU A 57 -10.02 9.48 -5.22
N LYS A 58 -11.06 9.14 -5.99
CA LYS A 58 -11.87 10.15 -6.66
C LYS A 58 -12.53 11.11 -5.67
N ASP A 59 -13.07 10.59 -4.57
CA ASP A 59 -13.67 11.40 -3.51
C ASP A 59 -12.64 12.28 -2.79
N PHE A 60 -11.41 11.80 -2.64
CA PHE A 60 -10.30 12.56 -2.08
C PHE A 60 -9.85 13.69 -3.03
N GLU A 61 -9.63 13.38 -4.31
CA GLU A 61 -9.20 14.34 -5.32
C GLU A 61 -10.21 15.47 -5.50
N ALA A 62 -11.51 15.15 -5.47
CA ALA A 62 -12.57 16.14 -5.54
C ALA A 62 -12.53 17.16 -4.38
N LYS A 63 -11.96 16.79 -3.22
CA LYS A 63 -11.91 17.63 -2.02
C LYS A 63 -10.55 18.29 -1.78
N HIS A 64 -9.47 17.67 -2.27
CA HIS A 64 -8.10 18.04 -1.91
C HIS A 64 -7.20 18.36 -3.11
N GLY A 65 -7.70 18.23 -4.34
CA GLY A 65 -6.95 18.40 -5.57
C GLY A 65 -6.39 17.09 -6.12
N GLU A 66 -6.03 17.10 -7.40
CA GLU A 66 -5.57 15.93 -8.15
C GLU A 66 -4.27 15.34 -7.60
N ILE A 67 -4.20 14.01 -7.51
CA ILE A 67 -2.99 13.30 -7.09
C ILE A 67 -2.21 12.92 -8.35
N THR A 68 -1.08 13.58 -8.58
CA THR A 68 -0.15 13.18 -9.66
C THR A 68 0.81 12.11 -9.14
N ALA A 69 0.49 10.84 -9.40
CA ALA A 69 1.36 9.72 -9.06
C ALA A 69 1.55 8.82 -10.29
N GLU A 70 2.78 8.77 -10.82
CA GLU A 70 3.14 7.87 -11.90
C GLU A 70 3.53 6.49 -11.34
N TRP A 71 3.03 5.43 -11.97
CA TRP A 71 3.50 4.09 -11.67
C TRP A 71 4.92 3.92 -12.22
N ASN A 72 5.91 3.83 -11.34
CA ASN A 72 7.28 3.50 -11.71
C ASN A 72 7.71 2.24 -10.92
N PRO A 73 8.11 1.15 -11.61
CA PRO A 73 8.50 -0.10 -10.95
C PRO A 73 9.75 0.03 -10.06
N ASN A 74 10.47 1.15 -10.19
CA ASN A 74 11.68 1.47 -9.42
C ASN A 74 11.44 2.54 -8.34
N VAL A 75 10.20 2.83 -7.93
CA VAL A 75 9.96 3.76 -6.81
C VAL A 75 10.53 3.17 -5.52
N VAL A 76 11.73 3.63 -5.18
CA VAL A 76 12.42 3.41 -3.91
C VAL A 76 11.57 4.09 -2.83
N SER A 77 11.28 3.37 -1.74
CA SER A 77 10.50 3.98 -0.65
C SER A 77 11.24 5.21 -0.15
N PRO A 78 10.59 6.38 0.02
CA PRO A 78 11.26 7.59 0.51
C PRO A 78 11.83 7.44 1.93
N VAL A 79 11.48 6.35 2.64
CA VAL A 79 11.99 6.03 3.99
C VAL A 79 13.13 4.99 3.97
N GLN A 80 13.51 4.46 2.81
CA GLN A 80 14.74 3.68 2.68
C GLN A 80 15.94 4.61 2.93
N ARG A 81 16.50 4.56 4.15
CA ARG A 81 17.74 5.25 4.50
C ARG A 81 18.80 4.87 3.46
N ALA A 82 19.29 5.88 2.73
CA ALA A 82 20.29 5.72 1.69
C ALA A 82 21.64 5.17 2.19
N ASN A 83 21.85 5.06 3.51
CA ASN A 83 23.04 4.46 4.10
C ASN A 83 22.64 3.50 5.23
N PRO A 84 22.88 2.18 5.09
CA PRO A 84 23.17 1.37 6.26
C PRO A 84 24.35 2.05 6.99
N PRO A 85 24.39 2.11 8.33
CA PRO A 85 25.65 2.39 9.00
C PRO A 85 26.65 1.35 8.48
N SER A 86 27.76 1.80 7.90
CA SER A 86 28.92 0.94 7.75
C SER A 86 29.19 0.37 9.14
N GLU A 87 28.97 -0.93 9.34
CA GLU A 87 29.54 -1.60 10.50
C GLU A 87 31.05 -1.43 10.35
N GLY A 88 31.60 -0.57 11.20
CA GLY A 88 33.04 -0.37 11.26
C GLY A 88 33.70 -1.69 11.66
N SER A 89 34.73 -2.06 10.92
CA SER A 89 35.92 -2.76 11.40
C SER A 89 37.04 -2.46 10.43
#